data_AF-A0A821KIF7-F1
#
_entry.id   AF-A0A821KIF7-F1
#
_cell.length_a   1.000
_cell.length_b   1.000
_cell.length_c   1.000
_cell.angle_alpha   90.00
_cell.angle_beta   90.00
_cell.angle_gamma   90.00
#
_symmetry.space_group_name_H-M   'P 1'
#
loop_
_entity.id
_entity.type
_entity.pdbx_description
1 polymer ?
#
loop_
_entity_poly.entity_id
_entity_poly.type
_entity_poly.pdbx_seq_one_letter_code
_entity_poly.pdbx_strand_id
1 'polypeptide(L)' 'APRALHRTLSIFFRHLTMQTTKEDVENICKQYSGFRRVCITDPAPERKFCRRGWVTFDHS' A
#
# COMPACT_ATOMS: atom_id res chain seq x y z
N ALA A 1 -18.75 -21.94 0.40
CA ALA A 1 -17.46 -22.39 0.99
C ALA A 1 -16.85 -21.25 1.80
N PRO A 2 -16.04 -21.51 2.85
CA PRO A 2 -15.44 -20.45 3.66
C PRO A 2 -14.46 -19.59 2.82
N ARG A 3 -14.45 -18.27 3.06
CA ARG A 3 -13.57 -17.32 2.36
C ARG A 3 -12.14 -17.41 2.90
N ALA A 4 -11.15 -17.52 2.02
CA ALA A 4 -9.73 -17.65 2.38
C ALA A 4 -9.08 -16.30 2.75
N LEU A 5 -9.51 -15.69 3.87
CA LEU A 5 -9.07 -14.36 4.34
C LEU A 5 -7.56 -14.19 4.55
N HIS A 6 -6.83 -15.31 4.68
CA HIS A 6 -5.38 -15.35 4.85
C HIS A 6 -4.61 -15.09 3.55
N ARG A 7 -5.26 -15.19 2.38
CA ARG A 7 -4.63 -14.91 1.08
C ARG A 7 -4.96 -13.50 0.65
N THR A 8 -3.92 -12.71 0.37
CA THR A 8 -4.04 -11.34 -0.12
C THR A 8 -3.05 -11.10 -1.24
N LEU A 9 -3.36 -10.19 -2.15
CA LEU A 9 -2.46 -9.71 -3.18
C LEU A 9 -2.00 -8.30 -2.80
N SER A 10 -0.76 -7.93 -3.12
CA SER A 10 -0.25 -6.61 -2.75
C SER A 10 0.58 -5.97 -3.86
N ILE A 11 0.40 -4.66 -4.03
CA ILE A 11 1.26 -3.82 -4.87
C ILE A 11 2.39 -3.25 -4.00
N PHE A 12 3.64 -3.37 -4.47
CA PHE A 12 4.81 -2.84 -3.79
C PHE A 12 5.31 -1.54 -4.43
N PHE A 13 5.43 -0.48 -3.63
CA PHE A 13 5.99 0.80 -4.01
C PHE A 13 7.43 0.90 -3.50
N ARG A 14 8.40 0.89 -4.42
CA ARG A 14 9.83 0.95 -4.10
C ARG A 14 10.30 2.34 -3.66
N HIS A 15 9.68 3.39 -4.20
CA HIS A 15 10.08 4.78 -4.01
C HIS A 15 8.83 5.65 -3.85
N LEU A 16 8.43 5.93 -2.61
CA LEU A 16 7.45 6.95 -2.27
C LEU A 16 8.17 8.17 -1.73
N THR A 17 7.93 9.33 -2.34
CA THR A 17 8.53 10.59 -1.88
C THR A 17 7.89 11.02 -0.55
N MET A 18 8.51 11.99 0.14
CA MET A 18 7.94 12.53 1.38
C MET A 18 6.63 13.30 1.16
N GLN A 19 6.43 13.85 -0.04
CA GLN A 19 5.24 14.63 -0.39
C GLN A 19 3.99 13.74 -0.54
N THR A 20 4.14 12.52 -1.05
CA THR A 20 3.01 11.59 -1.22
C THR A 20 2.50 11.10 0.12
N THR A 21 1.31 11.47 0.53
CA THR A 21 0.75 11.03 1.81
C THR A 21 0.17 9.62 1.72
N LYS A 22 -0.10 9.00 2.88
CA LYS A 22 -0.85 7.75 2.93
C LYS A 22 -2.26 7.93 2.36
N GLU A 23 -2.86 9.09 2.59
CA GLU A 23 -4.20 9.43 2.14
C GLU A 23 -4.27 9.52 0.61
N ASP A 24 -3.26 10.09 -0.05
CA ASP A 24 -3.20 10.15 -1.53
C ASP A 24 -3.25 8.75 -2.14
N VAL A 25 -2.44 7.83 -1.60
CA VAL A 25 -2.40 6.43 -2.06
C VAL A 25 -3.72 5.72 -1.75
N GLU A 26 -4.29 5.96 -0.57
CA GLU A 26 -5.60 5.41 -0.20
C GLU A 26 -6.73 5.89 -1.10
N ASN A 27 -6.79 7.19 -1.41
CA ASN A 27 -7.86 7.77 -2.23
C ASN A 27 -7.84 7.23 -3.65
N ILE A 28 -6.66 6.98 -4.22
CA ILE A 28 -6.52 6.31 -5.51
C ILE A 28 -6.94 4.84 -5.39
N CYS A 29 -6.37 4.11 -4.43
CA CYS A 29 -6.54 2.66 -4.38
C CYS A 29 -7.94 2.22 -3.92
N LYS A 30 -8.65 3.00 -3.10
CA LYS A 30 -10.04 2.73 -2.66
C LYS A 30 -11.05 2.68 -3.81
N GLN A 31 -10.72 3.26 -4.97
CA GLN A 31 -11.57 3.21 -6.16
C GLN A 31 -11.56 1.83 -6.84
N TYR A 32 -10.58 0.98 -6.53
CA TYR A 32 -10.46 -0.36 -7.10
C TYR A 32 -11.08 -1.41 -6.18
N SER A 33 -11.80 -2.36 -6.78
CA SER A 33 -12.42 -3.46 -6.04
C SER A 33 -11.39 -4.27 -5.25
N GLY A 34 -11.80 -4.73 -4.07
CA GLY A 34 -10.94 -5.53 -3.20
C GLY A 34 -9.86 -4.74 -2.46
N PHE A 35 -9.82 -3.39 -2.54
CA PHE A 35 -8.91 -2.61 -1.71
C PHE A 35 -9.10 -2.91 -0.22
N ARG A 36 -7.99 -3.11 0.50
CA ARG A 36 -8.02 -3.42 1.93
C ARG A 36 -7.31 -2.39 2.79
N ARG A 37 -6.04 -2.08 2.49
CA ARG A 37 -5.24 -1.14 3.29
C ARG A 37 -3.97 -0.68 2.59
N VAL A 38 -3.43 0.44 3.08
CA VAL A 38 -2.10 0.96 2.73
C VAL A 38 -1.19 0.94 3.97
N CYS A 39 0.03 0.44 3.79
CA CYS A 39 1.11 0.50 4.77
C CYS A 39 2.30 1.21 4.15
N ILE A 40 2.87 2.19 4.85
CA ILE A 40 4.06 2.93 4.43
C ILE A 40 5.11 2.83 5.54
N THR A 41 6.36 2.59 5.19
CA THR A 41 7.46 2.52 6.15
C THR A 41 7.87 3.90 6.64
N ASP A 42 8.64 3.93 7.71
CA ASP A 42 9.36 5.13 8.10
C ASP A 42 10.29 5.62 6.98
N PRO A 43 10.55 6.94 6.92
CA PRO A 43 11.51 7.52 5.97
C PRO A 43 12.91 6.94 6.15
N ALA A 44 13.56 6.58 5.05
CA ALA A 44 14.92 6.07 5.05
C ALA A 44 15.93 7.21 4.74
N PRO A 45 16.72 7.73 5.70
CA PRO A 45 17.62 8.87 5.48
C PRO A 45 18.64 8.61 4.36
N GLU A 46 19.15 7.38 4.28
CA GLU A 46 20.11 6.94 3.26
C GLU A 46 19.52 6.92 1.84
N ARG A 47 18.21 7.07 1.71
CA ARG A 47 17.47 7.11 0.44
C ARG A 47 16.76 8.45 0.25
N LYS A 48 17.34 9.55 0.73
CA LYS A 48 16.73 10.88 0.66
C LYS A 48 15.33 10.91 1.31
N PHE A 49 15.18 10.20 2.43
CA PHE A 49 13.92 10.08 3.17
C PHE A 49 12.76 9.47 2.37
N CYS A 50 13.06 8.76 1.28
CA CYS A 50 12.06 8.02 0.54
C CYS A 50 11.54 6.86 1.39
N ARG A 51 10.26 6.55 1.22
CA ARG A 51 9.55 5.49 1.93
C ARG A 51 9.24 4.34 0.99
N ARG A 52 9.05 3.15 1.55
CA ARG A 52 8.46 2.02 0.85
C ARG A 52 7.01 1.89 1.23
N GLY A 53 6.19 1.33 0.34
CA GLY A 53 4.77 1.15 0.60
C GLY A 53 4.25 -0.17 0.08
N TRP A 54 3.18 -0.64 0.70
CA TRP A 54 2.38 -1.77 0.24
C TRP A 54 0.92 -1.38 0.27
N VAL A 55 0.23 -1.66 -0.85
CA VAL A 55 -1.23 -1.62 -0.90
C VAL A 55 -1.70 -3.05 -0.97
N THR A 56 -2.52 -3.47 -0.02
CA THR A 56 -3.08 -4.83 0.05
C THR A 56 -4.49 -4.84 -0.54
N PHE A 57 -4.76 -5.85 -1.36
CA PHE A 57 -6.05 -6.18 -1.94
C PHE A 57 -6.48 -7.60 -1.52
N ASP A 58 -7.79 -7.83 -1.48
CA ASP A 58 -8.35 -9.16 -1.34
C ASP A 58 -8.08 -9.99 -2.62
N HIS A 59 -7.91 -11.31 -2.45
CA HIS A 59 -7.54 -12.24 -3.52
C HIS A 59 -8.77 -12.71 -4.35
N SER A 60 -9.97 -12.24 -4.04
CA SER A 60 -11.25 -12.81 -4.51
C SER A 60 -12.15 -11.79 -5.18
#